data_AF-T1EFL7-F1
#
_entry.id   AF-T1EFL7-F1
#
_cell.length_a   1.000
_cell.length_b   1.000
_cell.length_c   1.000
_cell.angle_alpha   90.00
_cell.angle_beta   90.00
_cell.angle_gamma   90.00
#
_symmetry.space_group_name_H-M   'P 1'
#
loop_
_entity.id
_entity.type
_entity.pdbx_description
1 polymer ?
#
loop_
_entity_poly.entity_id
_entity_poly.type
_entity_poly.pdbx_seq_one_letter_code
_entity_poly.pdbx_strand_id
1 'polypeptide(L)'
;MQQLTVPTIGGGMAHIPSWTSGMTFTTEGSYEQQLVSAYAGTHLESLCELDIDSPPGVHRMSGIICTIGPSCRSVDMLKQMIRAGMNIARLNFSHGTYEYHLGSIENIREAASQGTRPVAIALDTKGPEIRTGILKGGVNEEIELKTGKEITITTNDEYKEKCDENIIWVDYKNIINVVDIGKSIYIDDGLVSVKVESKGIDHLKCVIENGGFVGSKKGCNLPNTPVDLPVVSERDKEDLRFGVANGVDMIFASFIRSGDGVRILREVLGTEGAHIKIIAKIENHEGVKRFDEILEAADGIMVARGDLGIEIPTEKVFLAQKMMIGRCNRAGKPVICATQMLESMIKKPRPTRAESSDVANAVLDGADCIMLSGETAKGEYPLQAVEVMHKIAREAESAVYHKQLFEELRLLTPRPTDVTHTTALAAVEASINCLAGAIITITTTGRSAQLMAAYRPRCPILAVTRNEQISRQLHLYRGIIPLHYKEPKLHDWAEDMDARISYAMEAAFRRGFLKPGVATILVTGWRSGAGFTNTIRVIKAPEREKKIHILSVGKINLDGDSGEGGVQVDDDEGASFFS
;
A
#
# COMPACT_ATOMS: atom_id res chain seq x y z
N MET A 1 -10.89 -59.40 53.63
CA MET A 1 -11.88 -59.40 52.53
C MET A 1 -12.33 -57.97 52.38
N GLN A 2 -12.23 -57.26 51.25
CA GLN A 2 -12.21 -57.64 49.83
C GLN A 2 -11.13 -56.84 49.07
N GLN A 3 -10.53 -57.47 48.06
CA GLN A 3 -9.90 -56.77 46.94
C GLN A 3 -10.99 -56.10 46.10
N LEU A 4 -10.74 -54.87 45.65
CA LEU A 4 -11.48 -54.26 44.54
C LEU A 4 -10.46 -53.74 43.52
N THR A 5 -10.54 -54.36 42.35
CA THR A 5 -9.77 -54.16 41.13
C THR A 5 -9.97 -52.77 40.53
N VAL A 6 -8.86 -52.17 40.06
CA VAL A 6 -8.84 -50.96 39.22
C VAL A 6 -9.17 -51.37 37.78
N PRO A 7 -10.17 -50.78 37.11
CA PRO A 7 -10.36 -50.98 35.68
C PRO A 7 -9.37 -50.07 34.92
N THR A 8 -8.52 -50.68 34.10
CA THR A 8 -7.82 -50.02 33.00
C THR A 8 -8.85 -49.54 31.97
N ILE A 9 -9.02 -48.21 31.87
CA ILE A 9 -9.70 -47.59 30.73
C ILE A 9 -8.62 -47.25 29.70
N GLY A 10 -8.77 -47.86 28.53
CA GLY A 10 -7.82 -47.81 27.42
C GLY A 10 -7.59 -46.39 26.91
N GLY A 11 -6.39 -46.21 26.35
CA GLY A 11 -6.00 -45.01 25.63
C GLY A 11 -6.91 -44.77 24.43
N GLY A 12 -7.76 -43.77 24.55
CA GLY A 12 -8.32 -43.04 23.44
C GLY A 12 -8.17 -41.57 23.79
N MET A 13 -7.30 -40.84 23.07
CA MET A 13 -7.41 -39.39 23.07
C MET A 13 -8.84 -39.07 22.65
N ALA A 14 -9.58 -38.37 23.50
CA ALA A 14 -10.86 -37.82 23.13
C ALA A 14 -10.62 -36.93 21.89
N HIS A 15 -11.11 -37.35 20.73
CA HIS A 15 -11.27 -36.48 19.58
C HIS A 15 -12.17 -35.34 20.02
N ILE A 16 -11.57 -34.18 20.29
CA ILE A 16 -12.32 -32.92 20.34
C ILE A 16 -12.80 -32.72 18.90
N PRO A 17 -14.12 -32.72 18.62
CA PRO A 17 -14.59 -32.47 17.27
C PRO A 17 -14.16 -31.06 16.90
N SER A 18 -13.40 -30.89 15.81
CA SER A 18 -13.21 -29.56 15.24
C SER A 18 -14.58 -29.05 14.82
N TRP A 19 -14.88 -27.79 15.10
CA TRP A 19 -16.14 -27.15 14.65
C TRP A 19 -16.29 -27.15 13.11
N THR A 20 -15.22 -27.49 12.39
CA THR A 20 -15.17 -27.65 10.94
C THR A 20 -15.63 -29.03 10.45
N SER A 21 -15.75 -30.05 11.32
CA SER A 21 -16.06 -31.45 10.96
C SER A 21 -17.46 -31.70 10.37
N GLY A 22 -18.24 -30.65 10.11
CA GLY A 22 -19.53 -30.71 9.40
C GLY A 22 -19.77 -29.53 8.45
N MET A 23 -18.80 -28.63 8.27
CA MET A 23 -18.91 -27.54 7.29
C MET A 23 -18.53 -28.07 5.91
N THR A 24 -19.48 -28.63 5.19
CA THR A 24 -19.35 -28.80 3.75
C THR A 24 -19.38 -27.41 3.11
N PHE A 25 -18.22 -26.86 2.76
CA PHE A 25 -18.10 -25.73 1.82
C PHE A 25 -18.44 -26.17 0.40
N THR A 26 -19.55 -26.91 0.23
CA THR A 26 -20.11 -27.29 -1.05
C THR A 26 -21.05 -26.19 -1.49
N THR A 27 -20.49 -25.06 -1.91
CA THR A 27 -21.25 -24.12 -2.73
C THR A 27 -20.53 -23.99 -4.05
N GLU A 28 -21.14 -24.52 -5.11
CA GLU A 28 -20.84 -24.16 -6.49
C GLU A 28 -20.83 -22.63 -6.59
N GLY A 29 -19.68 -21.98 -6.37
CA GLY A 29 -19.66 -20.54 -6.18
C GLY A 29 -18.61 -19.97 -5.25
N SER A 30 -18.31 -20.61 -4.11
CA SER A 30 -17.42 -20.07 -3.08
C SER A 30 -15.94 -20.17 -3.48
N TYR A 31 -15.18 -19.10 -3.24
CA TYR A 31 -13.74 -19.07 -3.47
C TYR A 31 -13.02 -19.86 -2.36
N GLU A 32 -12.19 -20.83 -2.73
CA GLU A 32 -11.55 -21.78 -1.80
C GLU A 32 -10.57 -21.09 -0.82
N GLN A 33 -9.78 -20.08 -1.23
CA GLN A 33 -9.19 -18.98 -0.44
C GLN A 33 -8.68 -19.28 0.99
N GLN A 34 -8.24 -20.48 1.34
CA GLN A 34 -7.93 -20.86 2.74
C GLN A 34 -9.14 -20.71 3.68
N LEU A 35 -10.37 -20.99 3.22
CA LEU A 35 -11.59 -20.82 4.03
C LEU A 35 -11.56 -21.65 5.32
N VAL A 36 -11.04 -22.87 5.29
CA VAL A 36 -10.91 -23.73 6.49
C VAL A 36 -10.04 -23.03 7.54
N SER A 37 -8.84 -22.59 7.15
CA SER A 37 -7.94 -21.78 7.99
C SER A 37 -8.60 -20.49 8.51
N ALA A 38 -9.37 -19.79 7.67
CA ALA A 38 -10.00 -18.53 8.04
C ALA A 38 -11.05 -18.67 9.17
N TYR A 39 -11.66 -19.84 9.31
CA TYR A 39 -12.68 -20.15 10.33
C TYR A 39 -12.16 -20.95 11.52
N ALA A 40 -10.85 -21.16 11.62
CA ALA A 40 -10.22 -21.78 12.78
C ALA A 40 -10.59 -21.06 14.10
N GLY A 41 -10.51 -21.79 15.21
CA GLY A 41 -10.81 -21.27 16.55
C GLY A 41 -9.71 -20.34 17.07
N THR A 42 -8.46 -20.61 16.70
CA THR A 42 -7.28 -19.85 17.15
C THR A 42 -6.35 -19.51 15.99
N HIS A 43 -5.43 -18.56 16.21
CA HIS A 43 -4.41 -18.23 15.21
C HIS A 43 -3.48 -19.42 14.93
N LEU A 44 -3.08 -20.18 15.95
CA LEU A 44 -2.22 -21.35 15.77
C LEU A 44 -2.90 -22.43 14.92
N GLU A 45 -4.18 -22.70 15.19
CA GLU A 45 -4.97 -23.63 14.38
C GLU A 45 -5.14 -23.12 12.95
N SER A 46 -5.38 -21.81 12.75
CA SER A 46 -5.40 -21.19 11.42
C SER A 46 -4.09 -21.46 10.65
N LEU A 47 -2.93 -21.39 11.30
CA LEU A 47 -1.65 -21.72 10.67
C LEU A 47 -1.52 -23.22 10.32
N CYS A 48 -2.02 -24.12 11.17
CA CYS A 48 -2.01 -25.56 10.90
C CYS A 48 -2.91 -25.95 9.71
N GLU A 49 -3.98 -25.21 9.48
CA GLU A 49 -4.98 -25.46 8.43
C GLU A 49 -4.68 -24.73 7.10
N LEU A 50 -3.50 -24.11 6.97
CA LEU A 50 -3.06 -23.56 5.68
C LEU A 50 -2.79 -24.69 4.68
N ASP A 51 -3.43 -24.61 3.52
CA ASP A 51 -3.41 -25.66 2.50
C ASP A 51 -2.87 -25.11 1.18
N ILE A 52 -1.75 -25.66 0.70
CA ILE A 52 -1.12 -25.24 -0.56
C ILE A 52 -1.95 -25.59 -1.80
N ASP A 53 -2.89 -26.54 -1.68
CA ASP A 53 -3.76 -26.96 -2.77
C ASP A 53 -5.05 -26.12 -2.85
N SER A 54 -5.34 -25.30 -1.82
CA SER A 54 -6.45 -24.35 -1.83
C SER A 54 -6.10 -23.09 -2.65
N PRO A 55 -6.74 -22.85 -3.81
CA PRO A 55 -6.41 -21.72 -4.67
C PRO A 55 -6.82 -20.37 -4.07
N PRO A 56 -6.03 -19.30 -4.33
CA PRO A 56 -6.32 -17.97 -3.83
C PRO A 56 -7.45 -17.28 -4.60
N GLY A 57 -7.95 -16.19 -4.04
CA GLY A 57 -8.98 -15.37 -4.69
C GLY A 57 -8.54 -14.83 -6.04
N VAL A 58 -9.47 -14.64 -6.98
CA VAL A 58 -9.16 -14.15 -8.34
C VAL A 58 -8.63 -12.70 -8.33
N HIS A 59 -9.07 -11.90 -7.37
CA HIS A 59 -8.62 -10.52 -7.19
C HIS A 59 -7.38 -10.47 -6.30
N ARG A 60 -6.61 -9.38 -6.42
CA ARG A 60 -5.51 -9.03 -5.52
C ARG A 60 -5.83 -7.71 -4.83
N MET A 61 -5.68 -7.66 -3.51
CA MET A 61 -6.09 -6.56 -2.66
C MET A 61 -4.98 -5.53 -2.38
N SER A 62 -3.74 -5.94 -2.13
CA SER A 62 -2.61 -5.04 -1.84
C SER A 62 -2.11 -4.37 -3.12
N GLY A 63 -1.84 -3.06 -3.11
CA GLY A 63 -1.31 -2.34 -4.26
C GLY A 63 0.12 -2.77 -4.63
N ILE A 64 0.45 -2.79 -5.92
CA ILE A 64 1.83 -2.92 -6.39
C ILE A 64 2.30 -1.59 -6.96
N ILE A 65 3.38 -1.08 -6.38
CA ILE A 65 4.09 0.11 -6.83
C ILE A 65 5.32 -0.34 -7.60
N CYS A 66 5.53 0.20 -8.80
CA CYS A 66 6.70 -0.10 -9.62
C CYS A 66 7.48 1.18 -9.92
N THR A 67 8.78 1.16 -9.67
CA THR A 67 9.65 2.26 -10.06
C THR A 67 9.91 2.20 -11.56
N ILE A 68 9.66 3.32 -12.24
CA ILE A 68 9.84 3.42 -13.69
C ILE A 68 11.26 3.86 -14.00
N GLY A 69 11.89 3.19 -14.95
CA GLY A 69 13.24 3.46 -15.38
C GLY A 69 13.52 2.90 -16.78
N PRO A 70 14.78 2.87 -17.22
CA PRO A 70 15.15 2.44 -18.57
C PRO A 70 14.56 1.09 -19.01
N SER A 71 14.44 0.11 -18.10
CA SER A 71 13.94 -1.22 -18.43
C SER A 71 12.43 -1.28 -18.70
N CYS A 72 11.66 -0.27 -18.29
CA CYS A 72 10.20 -0.32 -18.37
C CYS A 72 9.51 0.97 -18.82
N ARG A 73 10.25 2.00 -19.25
CA ARG A 73 9.67 3.31 -19.63
C ARG A 73 8.86 3.31 -20.93
N SER A 74 9.06 2.33 -21.83
CA SER A 74 8.31 2.27 -23.09
C SER A 74 6.82 2.01 -22.85
N VAL A 75 5.95 2.63 -23.66
CA VAL A 75 4.49 2.47 -23.58
C VAL A 75 4.07 0.98 -23.62
N ASP A 76 4.69 0.17 -24.47
CA ASP A 76 4.33 -1.25 -24.60
C ASP A 76 4.70 -2.09 -23.37
N MET A 77 5.85 -1.83 -22.75
CA MET A 77 6.21 -2.48 -21.48
C MET A 77 5.28 -2.01 -20.35
N LEU A 78 4.96 -0.70 -20.28
CA LEU A 78 4.02 -0.18 -19.29
C LEU A 78 2.63 -0.84 -19.43
N LYS A 79 2.12 -1.01 -20.65
CA LYS A 79 0.85 -1.75 -20.89
C LYS A 79 0.92 -3.17 -20.34
N GLN A 80 2.03 -3.87 -20.55
CA GLN A 80 2.23 -5.22 -20.01
C GLN A 80 2.26 -5.22 -18.47
N MET A 81 3.01 -4.30 -17.86
CA MET A 81 3.09 -4.17 -16.41
C MET A 81 1.74 -3.82 -15.77
N ILE A 82 0.95 -2.93 -16.39
CA ILE A 82 -0.41 -2.60 -15.93
C ILE A 82 -1.32 -3.82 -15.96
N ARG A 83 -1.22 -4.65 -17.01
CA ARG A 83 -1.96 -5.92 -17.09
C ARG A 83 -1.51 -6.90 -16.03
N ALA A 84 -0.20 -7.05 -15.84
CA ALA A 84 0.41 -7.95 -14.86
C ALA A 84 0.08 -7.60 -13.41
N GLY A 85 -0.12 -6.32 -13.09
CA GLY A 85 -0.58 -5.92 -11.76
C GLY A 85 -0.13 -4.56 -11.24
N MET A 86 0.64 -3.78 -12.00
CA MET A 86 1.07 -2.44 -11.57
C MET A 86 -0.13 -1.51 -11.33
N ASN A 87 -0.15 -0.83 -10.18
CA ASN A 87 -1.19 0.13 -9.80
C ASN A 87 -0.67 1.56 -9.73
N ILE A 88 0.57 1.72 -9.28
CA ILE A 88 1.19 3.00 -9.03
C ILE A 88 2.58 2.98 -9.68
N ALA A 89 2.83 3.95 -10.56
CA ALA A 89 4.12 4.18 -11.19
C ALA A 89 4.91 5.20 -10.36
N ARG A 90 6.05 4.77 -9.79
CA ARG A 90 6.95 5.61 -9.01
C ARG A 90 8.04 6.21 -9.91
N LEU A 91 8.21 7.52 -9.82
CA LEU A 91 9.29 8.26 -10.48
C LEU A 91 10.30 8.68 -9.41
N ASN A 92 11.54 8.20 -9.51
CA ASN A 92 12.59 8.50 -8.53
C ASN A 92 13.39 9.74 -8.95
N PHE A 93 13.21 10.87 -8.26
CA PHE A 93 13.84 12.15 -8.59
C PHE A 93 15.27 12.32 -8.04
N SER A 94 15.80 11.32 -7.30
CA SER A 94 17.23 11.22 -7.06
C SER A 94 18.03 11.04 -8.37
N HIS A 95 17.36 10.62 -9.45
CA HIS A 95 17.93 10.46 -10.79
C HIS A 95 17.05 11.10 -11.87
N GLY A 96 17.60 11.28 -13.07
CA GLY A 96 16.88 11.84 -14.21
C GLY A 96 16.71 13.35 -14.17
N THR A 97 16.30 13.91 -15.31
CA THR A 97 15.93 15.33 -15.45
C THR A 97 14.41 15.48 -15.54
N TYR A 98 13.91 16.71 -15.48
CA TYR A 98 12.49 16.97 -15.64
C TYR A 98 11.96 16.53 -17.02
N GLU A 99 12.75 16.66 -18.08
CA GLU A 99 12.38 16.18 -19.42
C GLU A 99 12.25 14.65 -19.45
N TYR A 100 13.14 13.95 -18.76
CA TYR A 100 13.06 12.49 -18.63
C TYR A 100 11.79 12.07 -17.87
N HIS A 101 11.49 12.71 -16.75
CA HIS A 101 10.31 12.41 -15.95
C HIS A 101 9.02 12.80 -16.66
N LEU A 102 9.00 13.94 -17.37
CA LEU A 102 7.86 14.37 -18.18
C LEU A 102 7.50 13.31 -19.25
N GLY A 103 8.49 12.87 -20.04
CA GLY A 103 8.24 11.82 -21.02
C GLY A 103 7.83 10.49 -20.39
N SER A 104 8.23 10.23 -19.13
CA SER A 104 7.74 9.04 -18.40
C SER A 104 6.27 9.20 -18.01
N ILE A 105 5.86 10.38 -17.52
CA ILE A 105 4.46 10.70 -17.19
C ILE A 105 3.56 10.56 -18.42
N GLU A 106 4.00 11.08 -19.57
CA GLU A 106 3.29 10.97 -20.84
C GLU A 106 3.11 9.50 -21.26
N ASN A 107 4.18 8.70 -21.24
CA ASN A 107 4.12 7.28 -21.57
C ASN A 107 3.20 6.49 -20.62
N ILE A 108 3.23 6.78 -19.32
CA ILE A 108 2.35 6.15 -18.32
C ILE A 108 0.89 6.47 -18.62
N ARG A 109 0.58 7.73 -18.90
CA ARG A 109 -0.79 8.17 -19.23
C ARG A 109 -1.28 7.53 -20.52
N GLU A 110 -0.44 7.48 -21.55
CA GLU A 110 -0.78 6.81 -22.80
C GLU A 110 -1.09 5.33 -22.57
N ALA A 111 -0.21 4.61 -21.87
CA ALA A 111 -0.41 3.21 -21.53
C ALA A 111 -1.69 2.98 -20.70
N ALA A 112 -1.98 3.86 -19.72
CA ALA A 112 -3.14 3.76 -18.85
C ALA A 112 -4.46 4.09 -19.58
N SER A 113 -4.45 5.04 -20.53
CA SER A 113 -5.65 5.42 -21.31
C SER A 113 -6.24 4.27 -22.13
N GLN A 114 -5.38 3.34 -22.56
CA GLN A 114 -5.74 2.12 -23.30
C GLN A 114 -6.00 0.94 -22.36
N GLY A 115 -5.78 1.13 -21.06
CA GLY A 115 -5.90 0.12 -20.02
C GLY A 115 -7.33 0.00 -19.47
N THR A 116 -7.57 -1.07 -18.73
CA THR A 116 -8.87 -1.36 -18.09
C THR A 116 -8.96 -0.86 -16.65
N ARG A 117 -7.91 -0.22 -16.13
CA ARG A 117 -7.80 0.23 -14.73
C ARG A 117 -7.09 1.59 -14.64
N PRO A 118 -7.45 2.45 -13.67
CA PRO A 118 -6.66 3.64 -13.35
C PRO A 118 -5.24 3.25 -12.93
N VAL A 119 -4.26 4.12 -13.17
CA VAL A 119 -2.87 3.94 -12.74
C VAL A 119 -2.41 5.25 -12.12
N ALA A 120 -1.94 5.22 -10.88
CA ALA A 120 -1.47 6.42 -10.20
C ALA A 120 0.00 6.74 -10.53
N ILE A 121 0.38 7.99 -10.39
CA ILE A 121 1.77 8.45 -10.53
C ILE A 121 2.24 9.01 -9.19
N ALA A 122 3.36 8.47 -8.70
CA ALA A 122 4.03 8.91 -7.48
C ALA A 122 5.37 9.57 -7.82
N LEU A 123 5.60 10.77 -7.30
CA LEU A 123 6.89 11.45 -7.32
C LEU A 123 7.63 11.13 -6.02
N ASP A 124 8.80 10.49 -6.10
CA ASP A 124 9.67 10.23 -4.95
C ASP A 124 10.80 11.26 -4.92
N THR A 125 10.79 12.11 -3.89
CA THR A 125 11.69 13.27 -3.80
C THR A 125 13.12 12.80 -3.55
N LYS A 126 14.10 13.59 -4.00
CA LYS A 126 15.49 13.33 -3.65
C LYS A 126 15.71 13.46 -2.14
N GLY A 127 15.17 14.51 -1.52
CA GLY A 127 15.36 14.81 -0.10
C GLY A 127 16.80 15.19 0.27
N PRO A 128 17.07 15.33 1.58
CA PRO A 128 18.36 15.74 2.12
C PRO A 128 19.41 14.61 2.12
N GLU A 129 19.63 13.97 0.98
CA GLU A 129 20.70 12.99 0.80
C GLU A 129 22.07 13.66 0.88
N ILE A 130 23.03 12.97 1.50
CA ILE A 130 24.45 13.31 1.43
C ILE A 130 25.07 12.46 0.33
N ARG A 131 25.90 13.05 -0.54
CA ARG A 131 26.55 12.32 -1.64
C ARG A 131 28.05 12.59 -1.75
N THR A 132 28.77 11.59 -2.23
CA THR A 132 30.18 11.71 -2.60
C THR A 132 30.39 12.51 -3.90
N GLY A 133 31.63 12.92 -4.15
CA GLY A 133 32.04 13.62 -5.36
C GLY A 133 32.15 12.71 -6.59
N ILE A 134 32.78 13.25 -7.64
CA ILE A 134 33.18 12.52 -8.84
C ILE A 134 34.62 12.05 -8.67
N LEU A 135 34.89 10.81 -9.06
CA LEU A 135 36.21 10.22 -9.03
C LEU A 135 37.12 10.85 -10.10
N LYS A 136 38.44 10.90 -9.86
CA LYS A 136 39.42 11.47 -10.81
C LYS A 136 39.34 10.89 -12.23
N GLY A 137 38.94 9.63 -12.37
CA GLY A 137 38.78 8.97 -13.66
C GLY A 137 37.41 9.19 -14.33
N GLY A 138 36.47 9.87 -13.67
CA GLY A 138 35.16 10.20 -14.20
C GLY A 138 34.01 9.45 -13.53
N VAL A 139 32.80 9.66 -14.05
CA VAL A 139 31.54 9.22 -13.40
C VAL A 139 31.34 7.70 -13.43
N ASN A 140 31.94 7.01 -14.40
CA ASN A 140 31.79 5.56 -14.61
C ASN A 140 32.92 4.72 -14.01
N GLU A 141 33.90 5.36 -13.39
CA GLU A 141 35.01 4.66 -12.73
C GLU A 141 34.62 4.22 -11.32
N GLU A 142 35.38 3.29 -10.77
CA GLU A 142 35.29 2.84 -9.39
C GLU A 142 36.69 2.77 -8.76
N ILE A 143 36.78 3.09 -7.48
CA ILE A 143 38.01 2.97 -6.67
C ILE A 143 37.84 1.89 -5.61
N GLU A 144 38.90 1.15 -5.32
CA GLU A 144 38.91 0.16 -4.24
C GLU A 144 39.41 0.80 -2.94
N LEU A 145 38.54 0.89 -1.94
CA LEU A 145 38.92 1.27 -0.58
C LEU A 145 39.31 0.02 0.21
N LYS A 146 40.54 -0.03 0.73
CA LYS A 146 41.07 -1.20 1.43
C LYS A 146 40.94 -1.07 2.94
N THR A 147 40.36 -2.09 3.59
CA THR A 147 40.22 -2.16 5.04
C THR A 147 41.54 -1.89 5.77
N GLY A 148 41.45 -1.09 6.84
CA GLY A 148 42.59 -0.70 7.68
C GLY A 148 43.46 0.41 7.11
N LYS A 149 43.19 0.91 5.89
CA LYS A 149 43.86 2.09 5.34
C LYS A 149 43.18 3.38 5.81
N GLU A 150 43.97 4.45 5.82
CA GLU A 150 43.48 5.80 6.10
C GLU A 150 42.79 6.38 4.87
N ILE A 151 41.75 7.19 5.10
CA ILE A 151 41.06 7.97 4.08
C ILE A 151 40.63 9.31 4.65
N THR A 152 40.63 10.34 3.80
CA THR A 152 40.19 11.68 4.18
C THR A 152 38.79 11.96 3.61
N ILE A 153 37.83 12.33 4.45
CA ILE A 153 36.54 12.85 3.99
C ILE A 153 36.60 14.38 4.05
N THR A 154 36.34 15.09 2.95
CA THR A 154 36.47 16.56 2.87
C THR A 154 35.22 17.23 2.34
N THR A 155 35.03 18.51 2.69
CA THR A 155 34.00 19.38 2.10
C THR A 155 34.58 20.43 1.16
N ASN A 156 35.89 20.40 0.91
CA ASN A 156 36.60 21.35 0.04
C ASN A 156 36.31 21.06 -1.44
N ASP A 157 35.63 22.01 -2.10
CA ASP A 157 35.16 21.86 -3.48
C ASP A 157 36.26 21.67 -4.52
N GLU A 158 37.54 21.92 -4.18
CA GLU A 158 38.67 21.54 -5.04
C GLU A 158 38.68 20.04 -5.36
N TYR A 159 38.20 19.20 -4.43
CA TYR A 159 38.18 17.74 -4.55
C TYR A 159 36.85 17.19 -5.07
N LYS A 160 35.87 18.05 -5.36
CA LYS A 160 34.53 17.65 -5.80
C LYS A 160 34.55 16.73 -7.02
N GLU A 161 35.52 16.91 -7.93
CA GLU A 161 35.72 16.08 -9.12
C GLU A 161 37.08 15.36 -9.13
N LYS A 162 37.70 15.24 -7.95
CA LYS A 162 39.03 14.64 -7.79
C LYS A 162 39.07 13.63 -6.65
N CYS A 163 37.96 12.93 -6.41
CA CYS A 163 37.91 11.87 -5.41
C CYS A 163 38.78 10.67 -5.85
N ASP A 164 39.45 10.03 -4.90
CA ASP A 164 40.29 8.85 -5.09
C ASP A 164 40.37 8.00 -3.80
N GLU A 165 41.22 6.98 -3.77
CA GLU A 165 41.36 6.07 -2.63
C GLU A 165 41.90 6.73 -1.35
N ASN A 166 42.43 7.94 -1.43
CA ASN A 166 42.99 8.69 -0.29
C ASN A 166 42.06 9.82 0.18
N ILE A 167 41.22 10.37 -0.71
CA ILE A 167 40.33 11.49 -0.41
C ILE A 167 38.97 11.39 -1.10
N ILE A 168 37.89 11.53 -0.32
CA ILE A 168 36.51 11.58 -0.81
C ILE A 168 35.89 12.91 -0.40
N TRP A 169 35.40 13.65 -1.38
CA TRP A 169 34.57 14.83 -1.15
C TRP A 169 33.13 14.44 -0.86
N VAL A 170 32.45 15.17 0.03
CA VAL A 170 31.02 15.06 0.29
C VAL A 170 30.32 16.43 0.22
N ASP A 171 29.05 16.43 -0.20
CA ASP A 171 28.26 17.65 -0.40
C ASP A 171 27.67 18.27 0.88
N TYR A 172 27.75 17.56 2.02
CA TYR A 172 27.26 18.07 3.29
C TYR A 172 28.30 18.94 4.00
N LYS A 173 28.21 20.25 3.80
CA LYS A 173 29.18 21.23 4.32
C LYS A 173 29.33 21.21 5.85
N ASN A 174 28.28 20.88 6.59
CA ASN A 174 28.31 20.87 8.05
C ASN A 174 28.76 19.52 8.67
N ILE A 175 29.14 18.54 7.85
CA ILE A 175 29.48 17.17 8.31
C ILE A 175 30.55 17.15 9.43
N ILE A 176 31.56 18.01 9.32
CA ILE A 176 32.70 18.05 10.26
C ILE A 176 32.25 18.45 11.67
N ASN A 177 31.24 19.32 11.75
CA ASN A 177 30.72 19.82 13.02
C ASN A 177 29.80 18.78 13.68
N VAL A 178 29.00 18.04 12.90
CA VAL A 178 27.97 17.14 13.46
C VAL A 178 28.46 15.71 13.72
N VAL A 179 29.44 15.21 12.97
CA VAL A 179 29.94 13.83 13.14
C VAL A 179 31.03 13.79 14.21
N ASP A 180 30.85 13.03 15.29
CA ASP A 180 31.85 12.90 16.36
C ASP A 180 33.01 11.94 16.02
N ILE A 181 34.15 12.11 16.70
CA ILE A 181 35.26 11.14 16.67
C ILE A 181 34.74 9.78 17.16
N GLY A 182 35.11 8.70 16.46
CA GLY A 182 34.70 7.33 16.73
C GLY A 182 33.40 6.92 16.06
N LYS A 183 32.67 7.82 15.40
CA LYS A 183 31.48 7.49 14.60
C LYS A 183 31.87 6.92 13.24
N SER A 184 31.00 6.06 12.71
CA SER A 184 31.14 5.50 11.36
C SER A 184 30.31 6.31 10.35
N ILE A 185 30.87 6.52 9.17
CA ILE A 185 30.23 7.07 7.98
C ILE A 185 30.07 5.90 7.01
N TYR A 186 28.85 5.68 6.54
CA TYR A 186 28.52 4.62 5.60
C TYR A 186 28.43 5.21 4.19
N ILE A 187 28.99 4.52 3.21
CA ILE A 187 29.07 4.96 1.81
C ILE A 187 28.53 3.84 0.92
N ASP A 188 27.80 4.21 -0.13
CA ASP A 188 27.29 3.30 -1.16
C ASP A 188 26.37 2.21 -0.60
N ASP A 189 25.17 2.62 -0.19
CA ASP A 189 24.16 1.74 0.41
C ASP A 189 24.68 0.97 1.65
N GLY A 190 25.64 1.56 2.36
CA GLY A 190 26.26 1.00 3.56
C GLY A 190 27.22 -0.16 3.31
N LEU A 191 27.57 -0.44 2.06
CA LEU A 191 28.53 -1.49 1.69
C LEU A 191 29.93 -1.16 2.18
N VAL A 192 30.28 0.14 2.18
CA VAL A 192 31.56 0.64 2.68
C VAL A 192 31.33 1.44 3.95
N SER A 193 32.22 1.27 4.94
CA SER A 193 32.19 2.05 6.17
C SER A 193 33.57 2.57 6.55
N VAL A 194 33.61 3.82 6.99
CA VAL A 194 34.82 4.48 7.48
C VAL A 194 34.56 5.05 8.87
N LYS A 195 35.53 4.94 9.78
CA LYS A 195 35.41 5.46 11.15
C LYS A 195 36.25 6.69 11.34
N VAL A 196 35.65 7.74 11.87
CA VAL A 196 36.32 9.02 12.13
C VAL A 196 37.32 8.86 13.27
N GLU A 197 38.59 9.15 13.00
CA GLU A 197 39.67 9.11 14.00
C GLU A 197 40.04 10.51 14.49
N SER A 198 40.03 11.51 13.62
CA SER A 198 40.28 12.90 14.00
C SER A 198 39.60 13.91 13.07
N LYS A 199 39.45 15.14 13.56
CA LYS A 199 38.85 16.26 12.82
C LYS A 199 39.91 17.30 12.46
N GLY A 200 39.93 17.69 11.20
CA GLY A 200 40.62 18.88 10.71
C GLY A 200 39.68 20.07 10.60
N ILE A 201 40.12 21.15 9.93
CA ILE A 201 39.33 22.36 9.70
C ILE A 201 38.23 22.11 8.66
N ASP A 202 38.59 21.46 7.55
CA ASP A 202 37.75 21.22 6.37
C ASP A 202 37.68 19.73 5.97
N HIS A 203 38.09 18.85 6.89
CA HIS A 203 38.16 17.41 6.65
C HIS A 203 38.05 16.56 7.92
N LEU A 204 37.70 15.29 7.73
CA LEU A 204 37.74 14.22 8.71
C LEU A 204 38.81 13.21 8.26
N LYS A 205 39.70 12.82 9.17
CA LYS A 205 40.61 11.69 8.97
C LYS A 205 39.91 10.44 9.49
N CYS A 206 39.80 9.43 8.64
CA CYS A 206 39.10 8.20 8.93
C CYS A 206 39.96 6.98 8.65
N VAL A 207 39.63 5.87 9.30
CA VAL A 207 40.12 4.52 8.94
C VAL A 207 39.00 3.76 8.26
N ILE A 208 39.33 3.03 7.18
CA ILE A 208 38.36 2.19 6.47
C ILE A 208 38.08 0.94 7.32
N GLU A 209 36.87 0.81 7.86
CA GLU A 209 36.45 -0.35 8.65
C GLU A 209 36.04 -1.50 7.73
N ASN A 210 35.16 -1.21 6.76
CA ASN A 210 34.77 -2.15 5.72
C ASN A 210 35.09 -1.58 4.35
N GLY A 211 36.03 -2.21 3.66
CA GLY A 211 36.46 -1.83 2.32
C GLY A 211 35.55 -2.35 1.22
N GLY A 212 35.76 -1.86 0.00
CA GLY A 212 34.97 -2.22 -1.16
C GLY A 212 35.20 -1.25 -2.32
N PHE A 213 34.49 -1.50 -3.42
CA PHE A 213 34.50 -0.59 -4.57
C PHE A 213 33.50 0.55 -4.33
N VAL A 214 33.94 1.78 -4.59
CA VAL A 214 33.12 2.99 -4.50
C VAL A 214 33.15 3.71 -5.83
N GLY A 215 31.96 4.01 -6.38
CA GLY A 215 31.81 4.81 -7.59
C GLY A 215 31.61 6.31 -7.29
N SER A 216 31.26 7.07 -8.33
CA SER A 216 30.94 8.50 -8.19
C SER A 216 29.52 8.73 -7.65
N LYS A 217 29.31 9.83 -6.91
CA LYS A 217 27.99 10.33 -6.45
C LYS A 217 27.19 9.32 -5.61
N LYS A 218 27.87 8.49 -4.82
CA LYS A 218 27.24 7.49 -3.94
C LYS A 218 26.65 8.15 -2.69
N GLY A 219 25.57 7.58 -2.16
CA GLY A 219 24.93 8.05 -0.94
C GLY A 219 25.84 7.87 0.27
N CYS A 220 25.74 8.79 1.22
CA CYS A 220 26.39 8.72 2.52
C CYS A 220 25.36 8.78 3.64
N ASN A 221 25.50 7.90 4.63
CA ASN A 221 24.60 7.82 5.78
C ASN A 221 25.40 8.04 7.06
N LEU A 222 24.78 8.71 8.04
CA LEU A 222 25.43 9.14 9.29
C LEU A 222 24.61 8.65 10.50
N PRO A 223 24.56 7.32 10.77
CA PRO A 223 23.69 6.77 11.79
C PRO A 223 23.93 7.40 13.16
N ASN A 224 22.84 7.72 13.86
CA ASN A 224 22.86 8.35 15.18
C ASN A 224 23.65 9.68 15.21
N THR A 225 23.57 10.44 14.11
CA THR A 225 24.12 11.80 14.00
C THR A 225 22.98 12.77 13.73
N PRO A 226 22.86 13.89 14.48
CA PRO A 226 21.84 14.90 14.24
C PRO A 226 22.20 15.70 12.98
N VAL A 227 21.81 15.21 11.81
CA VAL A 227 21.99 15.89 10.53
C VAL A 227 21.09 17.12 10.47
N ASP A 228 21.62 18.30 10.21
CA ASP A 228 20.85 19.57 10.22
C ASP A 228 20.44 20.06 8.83
N LEU A 229 20.46 19.17 7.83
CA LEU A 229 19.94 19.47 6.50
C LEU A 229 18.44 19.85 6.58
N PRO A 230 17.98 20.81 5.74
CA PRO A 230 16.58 21.20 5.73
C PRO A 230 15.69 20.01 5.32
N VAL A 231 14.47 19.95 5.86
CA VAL A 231 13.50 18.90 5.49
C VAL A 231 13.11 18.99 4.02
N VAL A 232 13.07 20.20 3.46
CA VAL A 232 12.75 20.47 2.06
C VAL A 232 13.83 21.38 1.49
N SER A 233 14.68 20.85 0.61
CA SER A 233 15.67 21.64 -0.10
C SER A 233 15.04 22.51 -1.19
N GLU A 234 15.77 23.48 -1.75
CA GLU A 234 15.28 24.26 -2.90
C GLU A 234 14.99 23.36 -4.11
N ARG A 235 15.81 22.33 -4.32
CA ARG A 235 15.56 21.31 -5.35
C ARG A 235 14.26 20.54 -5.08
N ASP A 236 14.01 20.13 -3.85
CA ASP A 236 12.74 19.46 -3.52
C ASP A 236 11.54 20.39 -3.78
N LYS A 237 11.65 21.69 -3.51
CA LYS A 237 10.58 22.65 -3.86
C LYS A 237 10.34 22.71 -5.37
N GLU A 238 11.38 22.67 -6.19
CA GLU A 238 11.25 22.62 -7.64
C GLU A 238 10.64 21.29 -8.12
N ASP A 239 11.10 20.16 -7.57
CA ASP A 239 10.56 18.83 -7.85
C ASP A 239 9.05 18.78 -7.53
N LEU A 240 8.64 19.35 -6.40
CA LEU A 240 7.23 19.42 -5.99
C LEU A 240 6.40 20.32 -6.91
N ARG A 241 6.91 21.49 -7.31
CA ARG A 241 6.24 22.35 -8.29
C ARG A 241 6.08 21.64 -9.64
N PHE A 242 7.10 20.91 -10.08
CA PHE A 242 7.01 20.07 -11.26
C PHE A 242 5.93 19.00 -11.10
N GLY A 243 5.86 18.33 -9.94
CA GLY A 243 4.82 17.35 -9.64
C GLY A 243 3.41 17.93 -9.69
N VAL A 244 3.19 19.11 -9.10
CA VAL A 244 1.90 19.82 -9.13
C VAL A 244 1.52 20.20 -10.56
N ALA A 245 2.43 20.84 -11.31
CA ALA A 245 2.19 21.25 -12.69
C ALA A 245 1.85 20.06 -13.61
N ASN A 246 2.42 18.88 -13.31
CA ASN A 246 2.17 17.66 -14.06
C ASN A 246 1.07 16.78 -13.46
N GLY A 247 0.36 17.21 -12.43
CA GLY A 247 -0.78 16.48 -11.86
C GLY A 247 -0.45 15.07 -11.37
N VAL A 248 0.65 14.91 -10.63
CA VAL A 248 0.96 13.65 -9.93
C VAL A 248 -0.07 13.38 -8.83
N ASP A 249 -0.24 12.12 -8.45
CA ASP A 249 -1.29 11.73 -7.50
C ASP A 249 -0.79 11.75 -6.05
N MET A 250 0.51 11.52 -5.86
CA MET A 250 1.15 11.43 -4.55
C MET A 250 2.64 11.78 -4.58
N ILE A 251 3.15 12.22 -3.44
CA ILE A 251 4.56 12.46 -3.15
C ILE A 251 5.04 11.40 -2.16
N PHE A 252 6.14 10.72 -2.47
CA PHE A 252 6.91 9.94 -1.52
C PHE A 252 8.04 10.83 -1.02
N ALA A 253 7.88 11.34 0.21
CA ALA A 253 8.77 12.35 0.76
C ALA A 253 9.91 11.70 1.54
N SER A 254 11.14 11.90 1.07
CA SER A 254 12.36 11.30 1.62
C SER A 254 12.83 11.95 2.92
N PHE A 255 13.43 11.15 3.80
CA PHE A 255 14.08 11.46 5.06
C PHE A 255 13.21 12.30 6.01
N ILE A 256 11.93 11.97 6.10
CA ILE A 256 11.02 12.62 7.04
C ILE A 256 11.41 12.27 8.47
N ARG A 257 11.59 13.31 9.28
CA ARG A 257 12.04 13.24 10.67
C ARG A 257 11.03 13.79 11.67
N SER A 258 10.03 14.53 11.20
CA SER A 258 9.04 15.17 12.06
C SER A 258 7.71 15.42 11.37
N GLY A 259 6.65 15.56 12.17
CA GLY A 259 5.34 15.98 11.69
C GLY A 259 5.34 17.42 11.16
N ASP A 260 6.20 18.30 11.68
CA ASP A 260 6.42 19.64 11.12
C ASP A 260 6.99 19.58 9.70
N GLY A 261 7.92 18.65 9.46
CA GLY A 261 8.49 18.41 8.14
C GLY A 261 7.43 18.09 7.08
N VAL A 262 6.47 17.24 7.45
CA VAL A 262 5.32 16.89 6.59
C VAL A 262 4.42 18.11 6.34
N ARG A 263 4.18 18.94 7.36
CA ARG A 263 3.38 20.17 7.23
C ARG A 263 4.05 21.19 6.32
N ILE A 264 5.37 21.37 6.42
CA ILE A 264 6.13 22.23 5.50
C ILE A 264 5.99 21.74 4.05
N LEU A 265 6.09 20.43 3.80
CA LEU A 265 5.85 19.88 2.46
C LEU A 265 4.44 20.17 1.95
N ARG A 266 3.42 20.06 2.83
CA ARG A 266 2.03 20.41 2.49
C ARG A 266 1.90 21.88 2.10
N GLU A 267 2.55 22.77 2.83
CA GLU A 267 2.55 24.21 2.53
C GLU A 267 3.23 24.51 1.19
N VAL A 268 4.35 23.84 0.89
CA VAL A 268 5.08 24.00 -0.38
C VAL A 268 4.25 23.54 -1.57
N LEU A 269 3.45 22.48 -1.43
CA LEU A 269 2.51 22.05 -2.48
C LEU A 269 1.41 23.08 -2.77
N GLY A 270 1.13 23.98 -1.82
CA GLY A 270 0.14 25.04 -1.97
C GLY A 270 -1.29 24.54 -2.18
N THR A 271 -2.18 25.47 -2.54
CA THR A 271 -3.60 25.18 -2.79
C THR A 271 -3.82 24.31 -4.02
N GLU A 272 -3.00 24.49 -5.05
CA GLU A 272 -3.05 23.69 -6.29
C GLU A 272 -2.69 22.23 -6.04
N GLY A 273 -1.73 21.95 -5.15
CA GLY A 273 -1.33 20.59 -4.78
C GLY A 273 -2.06 20.02 -3.55
N ALA A 274 -3.05 20.71 -2.99
CA ALA A 274 -3.67 20.34 -1.70
C ALA A 274 -4.28 18.93 -1.67
N HIS A 275 -4.67 18.41 -2.83
CA HIS A 275 -5.29 17.10 -3.00
C HIS A 275 -4.27 15.96 -3.22
N ILE A 276 -3.00 16.28 -3.48
CA ILE A 276 -1.91 15.30 -3.67
C ILE A 276 -1.61 14.62 -2.34
N LYS A 277 -1.44 13.29 -2.33
CA LYS A 277 -1.15 12.56 -1.09
C LYS A 277 0.32 12.68 -0.70
N ILE A 278 0.62 12.97 0.57
CA ILE A 278 1.99 12.94 1.09
C ILE A 278 2.20 11.64 1.85
N ILE A 279 3.07 10.78 1.32
CA ILE A 279 3.53 9.56 1.97
C ILE A 279 4.91 9.82 2.55
N ALA A 280 5.02 9.83 3.87
CA ALA A 280 6.29 10.06 4.54
C ALA A 280 7.14 8.78 4.52
N LYS A 281 8.36 8.87 3.98
CA LYS A 281 9.34 7.77 4.03
C LYS A 281 10.06 7.81 5.38
N ILE A 282 9.94 6.72 6.12
CA ILE A 282 10.66 6.53 7.38
C ILE A 282 11.90 5.72 7.09
N GLU A 283 13.04 6.40 7.11
CA GLU A 283 14.32 5.84 6.68
C GLU A 283 15.51 6.22 7.56
N ASN A 284 15.25 6.78 8.74
CA ASN A 284 16.28 7.04 9.73
C ASN A 284 15.75 6.83 11.16
N HIS A 285 16.66 6.81 12.12
CA HIS A 285 16.33 6.56 13.52
C HIS A 285 15.40 7.64 14.12
N GLU A 286 15.57 8.92 13.75
CA GLU A 286 14.73 10.01 14.25
C GLU A 286 13.26 9.85 13.80
N GLY A 287 13.04 9.52 12.52
CA GLY A 287 11.72 9.25 11.97
C GLY A 287 11.02 8.06 12.65
N VAL A 288 11.77 7.02 13.03
CA VAL A 288 11.23 5.91 13.83
C VAL A 288 10.85 6.36 15.24
N LYS A 289 11.66 7.21 15.88
CA LYS A 289 11.38 7.71 17.24
C LYS A 289 10.18 8.66 17.27
N ARG A 290 10.02 9.49 16.24
CA ARG A 290 8.96 10.50 16.09
C ARG A 290 7.81 10.01 15.20
N PHE A 291 7.65 8.69 15.09
CA PHE A 291 6.74 8.11 14.13
C PHE A 291 5.29 8.57 14.29
N ASP A 292 4.79 8.73 15.53
CA ASP A 292 3.39 9.06 15.77
C ASP A 292 3.02 10.47 15.27
N GLU A 293 3.87 11.48 15.49
CA GLU A 293 3.62 12.84 14.97
C GLU A 293 3.73 12.91 13.44
N ILE A 294 4.60 12.08 12.84
CA ILE A 294 4.72 11.96 11.38
C ILE A 294 3.47 11.30 10.80
N LEU A 295 3.04 10.19 11.41
CA LEU A 295 1.84 9.46 11.02
C LEU A 295 0.60 10.35 11.12
N GLU A 296 0.49 11.19 12.15
CA GLU A 296 -0.61 12.13 12.30
C GLU A 296 -0.66 13.15 11.14
N ALA A 297 0.50 13.73 10.79
CA ALA A 297 0.59 14.76 9.76
C ALA A 297 0.52 14.23 8.31
N ALA A 298 1.00 13.01 8.06
CA ALA A 298 1.08 12.43 6.70
C ALA A 298 -0.25 11.80 6.23
N ASP A 299 -0.45 11.67 4.92
CA ASP A 299 -1.56 10.88 4.38
C ASP A 299 -1.30 9.38 4.51
N GLY A 300 -0.04 8.96 4.57
CA GLY A 300 0.40 7.57 4.70
C GLY A 300 1.89 7.47 4.94
N ILE A 301 2.39 6.24 5.06
CA ILE A 301 3.78 5.95 5.41
C ILE A 301 4.40 5.01 4.39
N MET A 302 5.70 5.18 4.13
CA MET A 302 6.53 4.17 3.48
C MET A 302 7.62 3.72 4.45
N VAL A 303 7.70 2.41 4.67
CA VAL A 303 8.83 1.75 5.34
C VAL A 303 9.95 1.62 4.31
N ALA A 304 10.83 2.61 4.23
CA ALA A 304 11.90 2.67 3.24
C ALA A 304 13.15 1.93 3.77
N ARG A 305 13.16 0.60 3.58
CA ARG A 305 14.08 -0.33 4.25
C ARG A 305 15.55 -0.22 3.83
N GLY A 306 15.82 0.34 2.65
CA GLY A 306 17.19 0.53 2.15
C GLY A 306 18.00 1.41 3.07
N ASP A 307 17.70 2.71 3.07
CA ASP A 307 18.32 3.69 3.97
C ASP A 307 18.08 3.36 5.45
N LEU A 308 16.88 2.88 5.83
CA LEU A 308 16.61 2.49 7.22
C LEU A 308 17.56 1.39 7.70
N GLY A 309 17.87 0.40 6.88
CA GLY A 309 18.77 -0.70 7.22
C GLY A 309 20.24 -0.32 7.36
N ILE A 310 20.60 0.90 6.95
CA ILE A 310 21.90 1.54 7.16
C ILE A 310 21.85 2.42 8.41
N GLU A 311 20.78 3.20 8.57
CA GLU A 311 20.58 4.15 9.68
C GLU A 311 20.30 3.50 11.04
N ILE A 312 19.73 2.30 11.05
CA ILE A 312 19.60 1.44 12.24
C ILE A 312 20.20 0.06 11.96
N PRO A 313 20.62 -0.69 12.99
CA PRO A 313 21.13 -2.05 12.80
C PRO A 313 20.14 -2.90 12.00
N THR A 314 20.63 -3.59 10.97
CA THR A 314 19.81 -4.32 10.00
C THR A 314 18.89 -5.35 10.66
N GLU A 315 19.35 -6.01 11.72
CA GLU A 315 18.56 -6.96 12.52
C GLU A 315 17.39 -6.32 13.29
N LYS A 316 17.28 -4.99 13.33
CA LYS A 316 16.16 -4.25 13.94
C LYS A 316 15.13 -3.74 12.93
N VAL A 317 15.42 -3.80 11.63
CA VAL A 317 14.54 -3.26 10.58
C VAL A 317 13.17 -3.94 10.61
N PHE A 318 13.11 -5.25 10.84
CA PHE A 318 11.85 -5.97 10.91
C PHE A 318 10.96 -5.50 12.08
N LEU A 319 11.56 -5.11 13.21
CA LEU A 319 10.83 -4.53 14.35
C LEU A 319 10.20 -3.20 13.95
N ALA A 320 10.96 -2.34 13.27
CA ALA A 320 10.50 -1.05 12.79
C ALA A 320 9.37 -1.22 11.75
N GLN A 321 9.53 -2.13 10.78
CA GLN A 321 8.51 -2.45 9.78
C GLN A 321 7.18 -2.86 10.43
N LYS A 322 7.20 -3.88 11.29
CA LYS A 322 5.98 -4.39 11.96
C LYS A 322 5.33 -3.31 12.83
N MET A 323 6.13 -2.53 13.55
CA MET A 323 5.66 -1.40 14.36
C MET A 323 4.93 -0.36 13.50
N MET A 324 5.55 0.07 12.40
CA MET A 324 4.98 1.10 11.53
C MET A 324 3.71 0.62 10.85
N ILE A 325 3.71 -0.61 10.31
CA ILE A 325 2.52 -1.20 9.67
C ILE A 325 1.38 -1.31 10.68
N GLY A 326 1.62 -1.85 11.87
CA GLY A 326 0.59 -2.00 12.90
C GLY A 326 -0.03 -0.65 13.32
N ARG A 327 0.79 0.39 13.47
CA ARG A 327 0.31 1.74 13.81
C ARG A 327 -0.46 2.40 12.66
N CYS A 328 -0.04 2.22 11.42
CA CYS A 328 -0.78 2.68 10.23
C CYS A 328 -2.14 2.00 10.10
N ASN A 329 -2.19 0.67 10.29
CA ASN A 329 -3.44 -0.10 10.29
C ASN A 329 -4.40 0.44 11.35
N ARG A 330 -3.91 0.66 12.58
CA ARG A 330 -4.70 1.24 13.68
C ARG A 330 -5.21 2.65 13.35
N ALA A 331 -4.43 3.46 12.63
CA ALA A 331 -4.82 4.81 12.23
C ALA A 331 -5.71 4.85 10.97
N GLY A 332 -5.89 3.73 10.27
CA GLY A 332 -6.58 3.68 8.98
C GLY A 332 -5.87 4.44 7.86
N LYS A 333 -4.54 4.62 7.95
CA LYS A 333 -3.71 5.28 6.93
C LYS A 333 -2.89 4.25 6.15
N PRO A 334 -2.70 4.43 4.83
CA PRO A 334 -1.98 3.47 4.00
C PRO A 334 -0.51 3.38 4.39
N VAL A 335 0.01 2.16 4.34
CA VAL A 335 1.43 1.87 4.58
C VAL A 335 2.04 1.03 3.47
N ILE A 336 3.23 1.42 3.03
CA ILE A 336 3.97 0.80 1.94
C ILE A 336 5.19 0.08 2.51
N CYS A 337 5.38 -1.19 2.18
CA CYS A 337 6.65 -1.88 2.39
C CYS A 337 7.50 -1.77 1.13
N ALA A 338 8.75 -1.31 1.26
CA ALA A 338 9.57 -0.92 0.12
C ALA A 338 11.02 -1.42 0.21
N THR A 339 11.63 -1.51 -0.97
CA THR A 339 13.06 -1.76 -1.23
C THR A 339 13.50 -3.22 -1.02
N GLN A 340 14.22 -3.75 -2.02
CA GLN A 340 14.82 -5.09 -2.02
C GLN A 340 13.83 -6.26 -1.79
N MET A 341 12.56 -6.09 -2.16
CA MET A 341 11.55 -7.14 -1.95
C MET A 341 11.82 -8.35 -2.85
N LEU A 342 12.24 -8.12 -4.10
CA LEU A 342 12.58 -9.17 -5.07
C LEU A 342 13.96 -8.88 -5.73
N GLU A 343 14.92 -8.35 -4.97
CA GLU A 343 16.17 -7.75 -5.49
C GLU A 343 16.93 -8.65 -6.47
N SER A 344 17.02 -9.95 -6.21
CA SER A 344 17.71 -10.90 -7.10
C SER A 344 17.11 -10.96 -8.50
N MET A 345 15.83 -10.58 -8.65
CA MET A 345 15.14 -10.54 -9.93
C MET A 345 15.59 -9.42 -10.87
N ILE A 346 16.46 -8.51 -10.41
CA ILE A 346 17.20 -7.60 -11.30
C ILE A 346 17.99 -8.40 -12.34
N LYS A 347 18.58 -9.52 -11.93
CA LYS A 347 19.48 -10.35 -12.77
C LYS A 347 18.97 -11.78 -12.99
N LYS A 348 17.96 -12.22 -12.25
CA LYS A 348 17.49 -13.62 -12.29
C LYS A 348 16.00 -13.66 -12.64
N PRO A 349 15.54 -14.65 -13.42
CA PRO A 349 14.12 -14.76 -13.79
C PRO A 349 13.23 -15.27 -12.65
N ARG A 350 13.80 -15.63 -11.49
CA ARG A 350 13.06 -16.15 -10.32
C ARG A 350 13.64 -15.58 -9.03
N PRO A 351 12.79 -15.29 -8.03
CA PRO A 351 13.26 -14.80 -6.75
C PRO A 351 13.88 -15.91 -5.91
N THR A 352 14.61 -15.50 -4.87
CA THR A 352 15.01 -16.38 -3.78
C THR A 352 13.80 -16.75 -2.91
N ARG A 353 13.98 -17.75 -2.04
CA ARG A 353 12.94 -18.12 -1.05
C ARG A 353 12.76 -17.02 0.01
N ALA A 354 13.84 -16.34 0.37
CA ALA A 354 13.80 -15.22 1.32
C ALA A 354 12.96 -14.06 0.76
N GLU A 355 13.19 -13.68 -0.50
CA GLU A 355 12.41 -12.63 -1.20
C GLU A 355 10.93 -12.98 -1.31
N SER A 356 10.61 -14.24 -1.61
CA SER A 356 9.21 -14.68 -1.66
C SER A 356 8.54 -14.59 -0.29
N SER A 357 9.25 -15.02 0.76
CA SER A 357 8.81 -14.92 2.15
C SER A 357 8.66 -13.46 2.61
N ASP A 358 9.57 -12.57 2.20
CA ASP A 358 9.54 -11.15 2.54
C ASP A 358 8.28 -10.46 1.99
N VAL A 359 7.97 -10.70 0.70
CA VAL A 359 6.72 -10.18 0.09
C VAL A 359 5.48 -10.72 0.81
N ALA A 360 5.42 -12.02 1.09
CA ALA A 360 4.29 -12.63 1.78
C ALA A 360 4.11 -12.05 3.19
N ASN A 361 5.19 -11.94 3.96
CA ASN A 361 5.15 -11.42 5.33
C ASN A 361 4.81 -9.94 5.38
N ALA A 362 5.24 -9.13 4.41
CA ALA A 362 4.80 -7.73 4.34
C ALA A 362 3.28 -7.61 4.18
N VAL A 363 2.67 -8.47 3.37
CA VAL A 363 1.21 -8.54 3.20
C VAL A 363 0.52 -9.05 4.47
N LEU A 364 1.05 -10.11 5.09
CA LEU A 364 0.52 -10.67 6.34
C LEU A 364 0.63 -9.70 7.52
N ASP A 365 1.68 -8.88 7.59
CA ASP A 365 1.84 -7.79 8.55
C ASP A 365 0.76 -6.71 8.36
N GLY A 366 0.18 -6.62 7.15
CA GLY A 366 -0.94 -5.75 6.82
C GLY A 366 -0.57 -4.58 5.89
N ALA A 367 0.57 -4.63 5.21
CA ALA A 367 0.96 -3.58 4.25
C ALA A 367 -0.12 -3.38 3.17
N ASP A 368 -0.50 -2.12 2.95
CA ASP A 368 -1.45 -1.77 1.90
C ASP A 368 -0.86 -1.91 0.51
N CYS A 369 0.41 -1.51 0.37
CA CYS A 369 1.16 -1.66 -0.86
C CYS A 369 2.53 -2.29 -0.63
N ILE A 370 3.02 -2.93 -1.68
CA ILE A 370 4.36 -3.49 -1.80
C ILE A 370 5.03 -2.88 -3.04
N MET A 371 6.35 -2.66 -2.98
CA MET A 371 7.04 -1.83 -3.96
C MET A 371 8.29 -2.51 -4.57
N LEU A 372 8.40 -2.40 -5.89
CA LEU A 372 9.59 -2.75 -6.68
C LEU A 372 10.39 -1.49 -7.02
N SER A 373 11.70 -1.56 -6.81
CA SER A 373 12.67 -0.48 -7.01
C SER A 373 13.56 -0.80 -8.22
N GLY A 374 14.73 -1.39 -7.98
CA GLY A 374 15.69 -1.73 -9.04
C GLY A 374 15.15 -2.81 -9.97
N GLU A 375 14.33 -3.71 -9.44
CA GLU A 375 13.73 -4.86 -10.12
C GLU A 375 12.97 -4.45 -11.38
N THR A 376 12.22 -3.33 -11.32
CA THR A 376 11.47 -2.81 -12.46
C THR A 376 12.21 -1.69 -13.20
N ALA A 377 12.93 -0.83 -12.48
CA ALA A 377 13.54 0.35 -13.09
C ALA A 377 14.73 -0.01 -14.01
N LYS A 378 15.58 -0.95 -13.58
CA LYS A 378 16.83 -1.32 -14.27
C LYS A 378 17.04 -2.83 -14.41
N GLY A 379 16.09 -3.65 -13.95
CA GLY A 379 16.16 -5.10 -14.01
C GLY A 379 16.01 -5.65 -15.43
N GLU A 380 16.50 -6.87 -15.63
CA GLU A 380 16.34 -7.64 -16.86
C GLU A 380 14.96 -8.32 -16.96
N TYR A 381 14.27 -8.47 -15.82
CA TYR A 381 12.97 -9.16 -15.72
C TYR A 381 11.87 -8.31 -15.07
N PRO A 382 11.62 -7.07 -15.55
CA PRO A 382 10.70 -6.14 -14.90
C PRO A 382 9.25 -6.66 -14.89
N LEU A 383 8.80 -7.30 -15.97
CA LEU A 383 7.45 -7.85 -16.07
C LEU A 383 7.26 -9.04 -15.11
N GLN A 384 8.22 -9.97 -15.10
CA GLN A 384 8.16 -11.16 -14.26
C GLN A 384 8.20 -10.79 -12.77
N ALA A 385 8.96 -9.75 -12.38
CA ALA A 385 8.96 -9.26 -11.01
C ALA A 385 7.56 -8.80 -10.57
N VAL A 386 6.82 -8.08 -11.42
CA VAL A 386 5.42 -7.69 -11.16
C VAL A 386 4.50 -8.90 -11.06
N GLU A 387 4.62 -9.86 -11.97
CA GLU A 387 3.80 -11.08 -11.97
C GLU A 387 4.03 -11.94 -10.73
N VAL A 388 5.29 -12.11 -10.32
CA VAL A 388 5.67 -12.86 -9.12
C VAL A 388 5.14 -12.15 -7.87
N MET A 389 5.33 -10.83 -7.77
CA MET A 389 4.81 -10.03 -6.66
C MET A 389 3.27 -10.12 -6.58
N HIS A 390 2.57 -10.08 -7.71
CA HIS A 390 1.12 -10.26 -7.79
C HIS A 390 0.67 -11.64 -7.28
N LYS A 391 1.35 -12.71 -7.69
CA LYS A 391 1.03 -14.08 -7.27
C LYS A 391 1.25 -14.27 -5.77
N ILE A 392 2.40 -13.88 -5.25
CA ILE A 392 2.71 -14.01 -3.82
C ILE A 392 1.71 -13.23 -2.97
N ALA A 393 1.37 -11.99 -3.38
CA ALA A 393 0.37 -11.20 -2.67
C ALA A 393 -0.97 -11.94 -2.59
N ARG A 394 -1.51 -12.47 -3.69
CA ARG A 394 -2.80 -13.20 -3.69
C ARG A 394 -2.83 -14.40 -2.74
N GLU A 395 -1.73 -15.14 -2.66
CA GLU A 395 -1.60 -16.26 -1.71
C GLU A 395 -1.60 -15.75 -0.27
N ALA A 396 -0.72 -14.79 0.04
CA ALA A 396 -0.62 -14.20 1.38
C ALA A 396 -1.95 -13.57 1.85
N GLU A 397 -2.68 -12.94 0.94
CA GLU A 397 -3.99 -12.36 1.20
C GLU A 397 -5.04 -13.38 1.62
N SER A 398 -4.99 -14.57 1.03
CA SER A 398 -5.90 -15.67 1.37
C SER A 398 -5.56 -16.26 2.73
N ALA A 399 -4.28 -16.26 3.11
CA ALA A 399 -3.76 -16.75 4.40
C ALA A 399 -3.94 -15.79 5.59
N VAL A 400 -4.43 -14.55 5.38
CA VAL A 400 -4.69 -13.62 6.50
C VAL A 400 -5.80 -14.17 7.40
N TYR A 401 -5.54 -14.21 8.70
CA TYR A 401 -6.54 -14.59 9.71
C TYR A 401 -7.47 -13.40 10.03
N HIS A 402 -8.42 -13.15 9.13
CA HIS A 402 -9.29 -11.96 9.14
C HIS A 402 -10.15 -11.83 10.41
N LYS A 403 -10.57 -12.96 10.99
CA LYS A 403 -11.39 -13.00 12.21
C LYS A 403 -10.71 -12.26 13.37
N GLN A 404 -9.44 -12.55 13.63
CA GLN A 404 -8.68 -11.87 14.68
C GLN A 404 -8.38 -10.41 14.29
N LEU A 405 -7.91 -10.19 13.07
CA LEU A 405 -7.51 -8.87 12.59
C LEU A 405 -8.67 -7.85 12.69
N PHE A 406 -9.86 -8.23 12.23
CA PHE A 406 -11.03 -7.37 12.26
C PHE A 406 -11.46 -7.04 13.70
N GLU A 407 -11.46 -8.02 14.59
CA GLU A 407 -11.79 -7.81 16.01
C GLU A 407 -10.81 -6.86 16.71
N GLU A 408 -9.50 -7.03 16.49
CA GLU A 408 -8.49 -6.13 17.06
C GLU A 408 -8.66 -4.68 16.56
N LEU A 409 -8.89 -4.50 15.26
CA LEU A 409 -9.15 -3.16 14.68
C LEU A 409 -10.42 -2.53 15.27
N ARG A 410 -11.48 -3.32 15.40
CA ARG A 410 -12.77 -2.89 15.98
C ARG A 410 -12.65 -2.50 17.46
N LEU A 411 -11.83 -3.23 18.23
CA LEU A 411 -11.55 -2.96 19.65
C LEU A 411 -10.72 -1.69 19.84
N LEU A 412 -9.74 -1.45 18.96
CA LEU A 412 -8.85 -0.29 19.04
C LEU A 412 -9.45 1.01 18.46
N THR A 413 -10.60 0.93 17.81
CA THR A 413 -11.28 2.10 17.22
C THR A 413 -11.87 3.01 18.31
N PRO A 414 -11.46 4.30 18.38
CA PRO A 414 -12.05 5.26 19.32
C PRO A 414 -13.55 5.48 19.09
N ARG A 415 -14.32 5.64 20.16
CA ARG A 415 -15.78 5.85 20.13
C ARG A 415 -16.17 7.15 20.85
N PRO A 416 -17.23 7.85 20.42
CA PRO A 416 -18.09 7.51 19.27
C PRO A 416 -17.44 7.82 17.92
N THR A 417 -17.75 7.00 16.91
CA THR A 417 -17.38 7.23 15.51
C THR A 417 -18.41 8.10 14.79
N ASP A 418 -18.01 8.83 13.74
CA ASP A 418 -18.97 9.55 12.89
C ASP A 418 -19.82 8.59 12.04
N VAL A 419 -20.92 9.09 11.48
CA VAL A 419 -21.92 8.28 10.73
C VAL A 419 -21.28 7.45 9.62
N THR A 420 -20.39 8.04 8.81
CA THR A 420 -19.76 7.30 7.70
C THR A 420 -18.82 6.23 8.22
N HIS A 421 -18.08 6.51 9.29
CA HIS A 421 -17.18 5.55 9.91
C HIS A 421 -17.95 4.38 10.53
N THR A 422 -19.03 4.64 11.28
CA THR A 422 -19.93 3.60 11.81
C THR A 422 -20.52 2.75 10.68
N THR A 423 -20.93 3.38 9.58
CA THR A 423 -21.47 2.70 8.40
C THR A 423 -20.42 1.79 7.75
N ALA A 424 -19.17 2.25 7.63
CA ALA A 424 -18.09 1.45 7.07
C ALA A 424 -17.78 0.20 7.93
N LEU A 425 -17.72 0.36 9.25
CA LEU A 425 -17.51 -0.74 10.18
C LEU A 425 -18.65 -1.79 10.08
N ALA A 426 -19.91 -1.33 10.08
CA ALA A 426 -21.06 -2.23 9.95
C ALA A 426 -21.12 -2.93 8.58
N ALA A 427 -20.66 -2.28 7.50
CA ALA A 427 -20.62 -2.89 6.17
C ALA A 427 -19.57 -4.00 6.08
N VAL A 428 -18.41 -3.83 6.74
CA VAL A 428 -17.36 -4.86 6.80
C VAL A 428 -17.77 -6.02 7.71
N GLU A 429 -18.40 -5.74 8.85
CA GLU A 429 -19.03 -6.77 9.70
C GLU A 429 -20.03 -7.61 8.89
N ALA A 430 -20.93 -6.94 8.15
CA ALA A 430 -21.91 -7.63 7.31
C ALA A 430 -21.26 -8.48 6.22
N SER A 431 -20.17 -7.99 5.60
CA SER A 431 -19.48 -8.73 4.53
C SER A 431 -18.82 -10.02 5.03
N ILE A 432 -18.28 -10.01 6.25
CA ILE A 432 -17.69 -11.19 6.89
C ILE A 432 -18.79 -12.21 7.20
N ASN A 433 -19.90 -11.76 7.81
CA ASN A 433 -20.97 -12.66 8.26
C ASN A 433 -21.72 -13.34 7.10
N CYS A 434 -21.91 -12.67 5.97
CA CYS A 434 -22.61 -13.25 4.82
C CYS A 434 -21.66 -13.77 3.71
N LEU A 435 -20.35 -13.80 3.96
CA LEU A 435 -19.33 -14.19 2.98
C LEU A 435 -19.51 -13.45 1.65
N ALA A 436 -19.65 -12.13 1.72
CA ALA A 436 -19.95 -11.32 0.55
C ALA A 436 -18.87 -11.47 -0.53
N GLY A 437 -19.28 -11.52 -1.78
CA GLY A 437 -18.36 -11.55 -2.92
C GLY A 437 -17.66 -10.21 -3.15
N ALA A 438 -18.30 -9.10 -2.76
CA ALA A 438 -17.73 -7.76 -2.84
C ALA A 438 -18.50 -6.77 -1.94
N ILE A 439 -17.83 -5.67 -1.60
CA ILE A 439 -18.46 -4.43 -1.13
C ILE A 439 -18.45 -3.43 -2.28
N ILE A 440 -19.60 -2.92 -2.70
CA ILE A 440 -19.72 -1.86 -3.70
C ILE A 440 -19.99 -0.55 -2.99
N THR A 441 -19.17 0.46 -3.24
CA THR A 441 -19.38 1.80 -2.69
C THR A 441 -19.26 2.87 -3.75
N ILE A 442 -20.08 3.89 -3.59
CA ILE A 442 -20.06 5.07 -4.45
C ILE A 442 -19.44 6.21 -3.65
N THR A 443 -18.32 6.74 -4.13
CA THR A 443 -17.53 7.72 -3.39
C THR A 443 -17.10 8.89 -4.26
N THR A 444 -17.05 10.08 -3.67
CA THR A 444 -16.57 11.31 -4.35
C THR A 444 -15.15 11.65 -3.92
N THR A 445 -14.86 11.58 -2.62
CA THR A 445 -13.56 11.93 -2.02
C THR A 445 -12.69 10.73 -1.68
N GLY A 446 -13.22 9.50 -1.83
CA GLY A 446 -12.55 8.26 -1.44
C GLY A 446 -12.76 7.85 0.02
N ARG A 447 -13.12 8.79 0.91
CA ARG A 447 -13.22 8.57 2.37
C ARG A 447 -14.01 7.33 2.77
N SER A 448 -15.20 7.12 2.20
CA SER A 448 -16.04 5.96 2.53
C SER A 448 -15.37 4.63 2.18
N ALA A 449 -14.66 4.57 1.06
CA ALA A 449 -13.92 3.39 0.65
C ALA A 449 -12.68 3.15 1.54
N GLN A 450 -11.97 4.22 1.88
CA GLN A 450 -10.80 4.20 2.77
C GLN A 450 -11.17 3.69 4.17
N LEU A 451 -12.29 4.16 4.73
CA LEU A 451 -12.77 3.71 6.03
C LEU A 451 -13.14 2.22 6.03
N MET A 452 -13.72 1.70 4.95
CA MET A 452 -13.97 0.25 4.86
C MET A 452 -12.66 -0.54 4.70
N ALA A 453 -11.71 -0.04 3.92
CA ALA A 453 -10.40 -0.66 3.77
C ALA A 453 -9.63 -0.73 5.10
N ALA A 454 -9.79 0.26 5.97
CA ALA A 454 -9.17 0.29 7.31
C ALA A 454 -9.58 -0.92 8.18
N TYR A 455 -10.77 -1.50 7.96
CA TYR A 455 -11.24 -2.70 8.65
C TYR A 455 -10.92 -4.02 7.93
N ARG A 456 -10.14 -3.95 6.84
CA ARG A 456 -9.53 -5.10 6.15
C ARG A 456 -10.55 -6.22 5.81
N PRO A 457 -11.63 -5.93 5.06
CA PRO A 457 -12.55 -6.98 4.60
C PRO A 457 -11.82 -8.00 3.73
N ARG A 458 -12.25 -9.25 3.79
CA ARG A 458 -11.72 -10.34 2.94
C ARG A 458 -12.12 -10.18 1.46
N CYS A 459 -13.31 -9.63 1.21
CA CYS A 459 -13.81 -9.38 -0.13
C CYS A 459 -13.32 -8.01 -0.67
N PRO A 460 -13.23 -7.83 -1.99
CA PRO A 460 -12.78 -6.57 -2.58
C PRO A 460 -13.82 -5.45 -2.40
N ILE A 461 -13.32 -4.22 -2.28
CA ILE A 461 -14.12 -3.00 -2.23
C ILE A 461 -14.11 -2.36 -3.63
N LEU A 462 -15.22 -2.46 -4.35
CA LEU A 462 -15.40 -1.81 -5.65
C LEU A 462 -15.82 -0.35 -5.42
N ALA A 463 -14.85 0.56 -5.55
CA ALA A 463 -15.05 1.98 -5.29
C ALA A 463 -15.30 2.73 -6.60
N VAL A 464 -16.56 3.10 -6.83
CA VAL A 464 -16.96 3.86 -8.02
C VAL A 464 -16.86 5.35 -7.74
N THR A 465 -16.12 6.06 -8.59
CA THR A 465 -15.97 7.52 -8.52
C THR A 465 -15.93 8.13 -9.92
N ARG A 466 -16.42 9.37 -10.05
CA ARG A 466 -16.22 10.18 -11.25
C ARG A 466 -14.91 10.99 -11.21
N ASN A 467 -14.33 11.16 -10.02
CA ASN A 467 -13.08 11.89 -9.86
C ASN A 467 -11.91 10.96 -10.24
N GLU A 468 -11.24 11.31 -11.34
CA GLU A 468 -10.17 10.51 -11.91
C GLU A 468 -8.98 10.38 -10.95
N GLN A 469 -8.58 11.48 -10.31
CA GLN A 469 -7.46 11.47 -9.37
C GLN A 469 -7.75 10.63 -8.12
N ILE A 470 -8.96 10.72 -7.57
CA ILE A 470 -9.38 9.85 -6.47
C ILE A 470 -9.33 8.38 -6.91
N SER A 471 -9.77 8.07 -8.14
CA SER A 471 -9.68 6.69 -8.66
C SER A 471 -8.24 6.18 -8.72
N ARG A 472 -7.26 7.06 -8.98
CA ARG A 472 -5.83 6.70 -8.97
C ARG A 472 -5.30 6.57 -7.54
N GLN A 473 -5.56 7.55 -6.68
CA GLN A 473 -5.08 7.58 -5.29
C GLN A 473 -5.61 6.42 -4.43
N LEU A 474 -6.80 5.89 -4.73
CA LEU A 474 -7.39 4.78 -3.98
C LEU A 474 -6.58 3.48 -4.07
N HIS A 475 -5.66 3.34 -5.04
CA HIS A 475 -4.73 2.20 -5.10
C HIS A 475 -3.77 2.13 -3.90
N LEU A 476 -3.62 3.20 -3.12
CA LEU A 476 -2.82 3.20 -1.89
C LEU A 476 -3.41 2.32 -0.79
N TYR A 477 -4.70 1.99 -0.86
CA TYR A 477 -5.43 1.33 0.22
C TYR A 477 -5.75 -0.10 -0.15
N ARG A 478 -5.47 -1.02 0.76
CA ARG A 478 -5.73 -2.45 0.56
C ARG A 478 -7.20 -2.73 0.27
N GLY A 479 -7.42 -3.63 -0.68
CA GLY A 479 -8.74 -4.17 -0.99
C GLY A 479 -9.58 -3.27 -1.89
N ILE A 480 -9.18 -2.01 -2.10
CA ILE A 480 -9.91 -1.10 -2.97
C ILE A 480 -9.56 -1.37 -4.43
N ILE A 481 -10.59 -1.69 -5.22
CA ILE A 481 -10.54 -1.76 -6.67
C ILE A 481 -11.26 -0.51 -7.20
N PRO A 482 -10.52 0.54 -7.59
CA PRO A 482 -11.13 1.77 -8.07
C PRO A 482 -11.71 1.59 -9.47
N LEU A 483 -12.91 2.14 -9.66
CA LEU A 483 -13.65 2.13 -10.92
C LEU A 483 -13.98 3.58 -11.30
N HIS A 484 -13.32 4.08 -12.34
CA HIS A 484 -13.56 5.45 -12.85
C HIS A 484 -14.79 5.46 -13.75
N TYR A 485 -15.89 6.03 -13.25
CA TYR A 485 -17.14 6.18 -13.97
C TYR A 485 -17.13 7.46 -14.80
N LYS A 486 -17.17 7.33 -16.13
CA LYS A 486 -17.02 8.46 -17.07
C LYS A 486 -18.35 9.07 -17.52
N GLU A 487 -19.46 8.36 -17.32
CA GLU A 487 -20.77 8.84 -17.75
C GLU A 487 -21.20 10.10 -16.98
N PRO A 488 -21.91 11.03 -17.66
CA PRO A 488 -22.40 12.26 -17.04
C PRO A 488 -23.36 11.97 -15.88
N LYS A 489 -23.55 12.97 -15.01
CA LYS A 489 -24.51 12.88 -13.90
C LYS A 489 -25.93 12.89 -14.45
N LEU A 490 -26.73 11.89 -14.08
CA LEU A 490 -28.16 11.88 -14.40
C LEU A 490 -28.93 12.84 -13.48
N HIS A 491 -30.06 13.35 -13.96
CA HIS A 491 -30.87 14.32 -13.21
C HIS A 491 -31.51 13.68 -11.98
N ASP A 492 -32.10 12.50 -12.15
CA ASP A 492 -32.63 11.69 -11.05
C ASP A 492 -31.48 11.03 -10.29
N TRP A 493 -31.42 11.29 -8.98
CA TRP A 493 -30.33 10.80 -8.14
C TRP A 493 -30.38 9.27 -7.93
N ALA A 494 -31.58 8.69 -7.86
CA ALA A 494 -31.74 7.26 -7.68
C ALA A 494 -31.30 6.52 -8.95
N GLU A 495 -31.70 7.00 -10.12
CA GLU A 495 -31.24 6.48 -11.41
C GLU A 495 -29.72 6.64 -11.59
N ASP A 496 -29.14 7.80 -11.24
CA ASP A 496 -27.68 8.00 -11.28
C ASP A 496 -26.92 7.04 -10.37
N MET A 497 -27.50 6.69 -9.22
CA MET A 497 -26.90 5.76 -8.28
C MET A 497 -27.00 4.32 -8.78
N ASP A 498 -28.18 3.91 -9.26
CA ASP A 498 -28.43 2.58 -9.84
C ASP A 498 -27.52 2.33 -11.06
N ALA A 499 -27.29 3.34 -11.91
CA ALA A 499 -26.38 3.24 -13.05
C ALA A 499 -24.92 2.98 -12.61
N ARG A 500 -24.45 3.66 -11.57
CA ARG A 500 -23.09 3.47 -11.02
C ARG A 500 -22.92 2.13 -10.33
N ILE A 501 -23.96 1.66 -9.62
CA ILE A 501 -23.95 0.32 -9.00
C ILE A 501 -23.91 -0.75 -10.10
N SER A 502 -24.72 -0.60 -11.15
CA SER A 502 -24.73 -1.50 -12.31
C SER A 502 -23.36 -1.56 -12.98
N TYR A 503 -22.70 -0.41 -13.16
CA TYR A 503 -21.34 -0.34 -13.70
C TYR A 503 -20.33 -1.12 -12.84
N ALA A 504 -20.42 -1.03 -11.50
CA ALA A 504 -19.56 -1.78 -10.61
C ALA A 504 -19.77 -3.29 -10.74
N MET A 505 -21.03 -3.73 -10.78
CA MET A 505 -21.37 -5.15 -10.92
C MET A 505 -20.91 -5.70 -12.27
N GLU A 506 -21.14 -4.98 -13.36
CA GLU A 506 -20.67 -5.35 -14.69
C GLU A 506 -19.13 -5.47 -14.74
N ALA A 507 -18.42 -4.55 -14.09
CA ALA A 507 -16.96 -4.66 -13.94
C ALA A 507 -16.55 -5.88 -13.10
N ALA A 508 -17.26 -6.18 -12.02
CA ALA A 508 -17.02 -7.33 -11.16
C ALA A 508 -17.24 -8.66 -11.90
N PHE A 509 -18.36 -8.78 -12.62
CA PHE A 509 -18.72 -9.96 -13.40
C PHE A 509 -17.72 -10.25 -14.51
N ARG A 510 -17.33 -9.22 -15.28
CA ARG A 510 -16.32 -9.36 -16.35
C ARG A 510 -14.96 -9.79 -15.83
N ARG A 511 -14.59 -9.37 -14.62
CA ARG A 511 -13.31 -9.73 -13.97
C ARG A 511 -13.39 -11.02 -13.14
N GLY A 512 -14.56 -11.66 -13.04
CA GLY A 512 -14.76 -12.86 -12.25
C GLY A 512 -14.69 -12.64 -10.73
N PHE A 513 -14.88 -11.40 -10.26
CA PHE A 513 -14.87 -11.04 -8.83
C PHE A 513 -16.19 -11.32 -8.14
N LEU A 514 -17.27 -11.37 -8.91
CA LEU A 514 -18.62 -11.62 -8.42
C LEU A 514 -19.29 -12.64 -9.34
N LYS A 515 -20.15 -13.49 -8.77
CA LYS A 515 -21.02 -14.42 -9.50
C LYS A 515 -22.49 -14.10 -9.14
N PRO A 516 -23.45 -14.34 -10.04
CA PRO A 516 -24.87 -14.23 -9.72
C PRO A 516 -25.23 -15.03 -8.47
N GLY A 517 -26.18 -14.54 -7.68
CA GLY A 517 -26.66 -15.17 -6.45
C GLY A 517 -25.79 -14.95 -5.20
N VAL A 518 -24.52 -14.54 -5.34
CA VAL A 518 -23.60 -14.30 -4.22
C VAL A 518 -23.99 -13.02 -3.46
N ALA A 519 -23.89 -13.05 -2.13
CA ALA A 519 -24.16 -11.89 -1.29
C ALA A 519 -23.22 -10.72 -1.64
N THR A 520 -23.76 -9.50 -1.70
CA THR A 520 -23.03 -8.28 -2.04
C THR A 520 -23.47 -7.17 -1.11
N ILE A 521 -22.51 -6.43 -0.55
CA ILE A 521 -22.79 -5.28 0.30
C ILE A 521 -22.78 -4.02 -0.54
N LEU A 522 -23.82 -3.21 -0.44
CA LEU A 522 -23.90 -1.90 -1.07
C LEU A 522 -23.80 -0.83 0.00
N VAL A 523 -22.90 0.13 -0.21
CA VAL A 523 -22.69 1.26 0.70
C VAL A 523 -22.87 2.57 -0.07
N THR A 524 -23.97 3.27 0.21
CA THR A 524 -24.36 4.51 -0.47
C THR A 524 -24.70 5.62 0.53
N GLY A 525 -24.88 6.84 0.02
CA GLY A 525 -25.43 7.95 0.82
C GLY A 525 -26.93 8.11 0.60
N TRP A 526 -27.59 8.87 1.46
CA TRP A 526 -29.02 9.17 1.35
C TRP A 526 -29.34 10.33 0.39
N ARG A 527 -28.33 11.14 0.03
CA ARG A 527 -28.47 12.27 -0.90
C ARG A 527 -27.24 12.47 -1.78
N SER A 528 -27.37 13.35 -2.76
CA SER A 528 -26.26 13.75 -3.63
C SER A 528 -25.20 14.59 -2.88
N GLY A 529 -23.94 14.50 -3.31
CA GLY A 529 -22.80 15.21 -2.71
C GLY A 529 -21.90 14.31 -1.87
N ALA A 530 -20.81 14.88 -1.34
CA ALA A 530 -19.85 14.18 -0.49
C ALA A 530 -20.25 14.23 0.99
N GLY A 531 -19.86 13.23 1.78
CA GLY A 531 -19.99 13.24 3.24
C GLY A 531 -21.32 12.73 3.81
N PHE A 532 -22.17 12.11 2.98
CA PHE A 532 -23.50 11.65 3.40
C PHE A 532 -23.68 10.13 3.33
N THR A 533 -22.57 9.35 3.31
CA THR A 533 -22.63 7.88 3.33
C THR A 533 -23.20 7.38 4.65
N ASN A 534 -24.34 6.68 4.58
CA ASN A 534 -25.07 6.17 5.75
C ASN A 534 -26.04 5.00 5.44
N THR A 535 -26.07 4.49 4.22
CA THR A 535 -26.97 3.40 3.82
C THR A 535 -26.16 2.14 3.56
N ILE A 536 -26.55 1.03 4.18
CA ILE A 536 -26.02 -0.31 3.91
C ILE A 536 -27.18 -1.17 3.40
N ARG A 537 -26.95 -1.91 2.31
CA ARG A 537 -27.88 -2.93 1.84
C ARG A 537 -27.12 -4.22 1.57
N VAL A 538 -27.66 -5.33 2.06
CA VAL A 538 -27.19 -6.67 1.68
C VAL A 538 -28.13 -7.16 0.59
N ILE A 539 -27.58 -7.46 -0.58
CA ILE A 539 -28.35 -7.99 -1.72
C ILE A 539 -27.70 -9.25 -2.24
N LYS A 540 -28.43 -10.02 -3.06
CA LYS A 540 -27.82 -11.05 -3.91
C LYS A 540 -27.45 -10.41 -5.25
N ALA A 541 -26.26 -10.73 -5.76
CA ALA A 541 -25.83 -10.30 -7.08
C ALA A 541 -26.86 -10.78 -8.13
N PRO A 542 -27.41 -9.89 -8.97
CA PRO A 542 -28.42 -10.27 -9.95
C PRO A 542 -27.82 -11.06 -11.11
N GLU A 543 -28.68 -11.64 -11.93
CA GLU A 543 -28.31 -12.19 -13.24
C GLU A 543 -27.76 -11.09 -14.16
N ARG A 544 -26.76 -11.42 -14.99
CA ARG A 544 -25.98 -10.44 -15.79
C ARG A 544 -26.81 -9.54 -16.71
N GLU A 545 -27.98 -9.98 -17.16
CA GLU A 545 -28.80 -9.26 -18.14
C GLU A 545 -29.88 -8.35 -17.51
N LYS A 546 -30.03 -8.36 -16.18
CA LYS A 546 -31.06 -7.56 -15.52
C LYS A 546 -30.55 -6.17 -15.16
N LYS A 547 -31.22 -5.12 -15.69
CA LYS A 547 -31.05 -3.74 -15.18
C LYS A 547 -31.38 -3.71 -13.69
N ILE A 548 -30.51 -3.08 -12.94
CA ILE A 548 -30.58 -3.06 -11.49
C ILE A 548 -31.34 -1.82 -11.06
N HIS A 549 -32.52 -2.03 -10.49
CA HIS A 549 -33.30 -0.99 -9.84
C HIS A 549 -33.22 -1.25 -8.33
N ILE A 550 -32.23 -0.66 -7.65
CA ILE A 550 -32.08 -0.81 -6.19
C ILE A 550 -32.76 0.38 -5.50
N LEU A 551 -32.55 1.59 -6.02
CA LEU A 551 -33.09 2.81 -5.43
C LEU A 551 -34.31 3.33 -6.17
N SER A 552 -34.45 3.03 -7.46
CA SER A 552 -35.56 3.48 -8.30
C SER A 552 -36.90 2.74 -8.11
N VAL A 553 -36.99 1.74 -7.22
CA VAL A 553 -38.17 0.86 -7.03
C VAL A 553 -39.40 1.58 -6.41
N GLY A 554 -39.35 2.88 -6.18
CA GLY A 554 -40.45 3.66 -5.58
C GLY A 554 -41.46 4.28 -6.54
N LYS A 555 -41.25 4.23 -7.86
CA LYS A 555 -42.26 4.71 -8.84
C LYS A 555 -43.26 3.59 -9.16
N ILE A 556 -44.03 3.16 -8.18
CA ILE A 556 -45.33 2.53 -8.49
C ILE A 556 -46.22 3.67 -8.99
N ASN A 557 -46.74 3.53 -10.20
CA ASN A 557 -47.72 4.45 -10.78
C ASN A 557 -48.85 4.70 -9.76
N LEU A 558 -48.93 5.92 -9.24
CA LEU A 558 -50.12 6.46 -8.57
C LEU A 558 -51.10 7.04 -9.57
N ASP A 559 -50.95 6.74 -10.87
CA ASP A 559 -51.98 6.95 -11.87
C ASP A 559 -52.74 5.65 -12.01
N GLY A 560 -53.80 5.53 -11.19
CA GLY A 560 -54.74 4.44 -11.23
C GLY A 560 -55.41 4.35 -12.60
N ASP A 561 -55.18 3.22 -13.26
CA ASP A 561 -56.04 2.75 -14.33
C ASP A 561 -57.41 2.46 -13.69
N SER A 562 -58.42 3.20 -14.13
CA SER A 562 -59.81 3.00 -13.72
C SER A 562 -60.37 1.80 -14.48
N GLY A 563 -59.91 0.61 -14.10
CA GLY A 563 -60.45 -0.67 -14.56
C GLY A 563 -61.45 -1.19 -13.53
N GLU A 564 -62.73 -1.04 -13.80
CA GLU A 564 -63.81 -1.71 -13.08
C GLU A 564 -63.56 -3.23 -13.00
N GLY A 565 -63.43 -3.73 -11.77
CA GLY A 565 -63.30 -5.15 -11.48
C GLY A 565 -63.64 -5.39 -10.02
N GLY A 566 -64.94 -5.47 -9.73
CA GLY A 566 -65.47 -5.66 -8.38
C GLY A 566 -64.92 -6.92 -7.72
N VAL A 567 -64.42 -6.77 -6.51
CA VAL A 567 -64.18 -7.88 -5.57
C VAL A 567 -64.92 -7.53 -4.29
N GLN A 568 -65.84 -8.43 -3.90
CA GLN A 568 -66.61 -8.37 -2.66
C GLN A 568 -65.68 -8.31 -1.45
N VAL A 569 -66.02 -7.42 -0.52
CA VAL A 569 -65.45 -7.32 0.81
C VAL A 569 -66.21 -8.29 1.70
N ASP A 570 -65.52 -9.27 2.28
CA ASP A 570 -65.94 -9.89 3.53
C ASP A 570 -65.10 -9.28 4.65
N ASP A 571 -65.79 -8.53 5.51
CA ASP A 571 -65.31 -8.05 6.81
C ASP A 571 -65.19 -9.25 7.76
N ASP A 572 -64.04 -9.44 8.42
CA ASP A 572 -64.04 -9.65 9.87
C ASP A 572 -62.63 -9.64 10.49
N GLU A 573 -62.55 -8.88 11.59
CA GLU A 573 -61.63 -8.94 12.75
C GLU A 573 -60.10 -8.89 12.49
N GLY A 574 -59.33 -7.87 12.86
CA GLY A 574 -59.39 -7.06 14.08
C GLY A 574 -58.26 -7.47 15.04
N ALA A 575 -57.18 -6.70 15.10
CA ALA A 575 -56.45 -6.31 16.33
C ALA A 575 -55.02 -5.80 16.03
N SER A 576 -54.87 -4.49 16.15
CA SER A 576 -53.65 -3.75 16.44
C SER A 576 -52.98 -4.21 17.75
N PHE A 577 -51.66 -4.10 17.88
CA PHE A 577 -51.01 -3.52 19.08
C PHE A 577 -49.51 -3.23 18.80
N PHE A 578 -49.17 -1.94 18.79
CA PHE A 578 -47.84 -1.41 19.08
C PHE A 578 -47.99 -0.43 20.24
N SER A 579 -47.13 -0.54 21.24
CA SER A 579 -46.71 0.56 22.12
C SER A 579 -45.22 0.40 22.39
#